data_AF-A0A944KIE0-F1
#
_entry.id   AF-A0A944KIE0-F1
#
_cell.length_a   1.000
_cell.length_b   1.000
_cell.length_c   1.000
_cell.angle_alpha   90.00
_cell.angle_beta   90.00
_cell.angle_gamma   90.00
#
_symmetry.space_group_name_H-M   'P 1'
#
loop_
_entity.id
_entity.type
_entity.pdbx_description
1 polymer ?
#
loop_
_entity_poly.entity_id
_entity_poly.type
_entity_poly.pdbx_seq_one_letter_code
_entity_poly.pdbx_strand_id
1 'polypeptide(L)'
;MDDDSNRTEEPIEFADFNAKLLVLDVLCYDLDVLESYTGADDVVSDEDLDVEGQDDRAREYYDDLDLLPSHLSLVTELTVDSDLEILQDVHPGWDGSDDRFDPQNWDDLLDLPALRTVYAAAPLPAHVMERLAAKGVEVRSA
;
A
#
# COMPACT_ATOMS: atom_id res chain seq x y z
N MET A 1 -3.15 -37.23 -15.75
CA MET A 1 -2.64 -36.52 -14.58
C MET A 1 -2.66 -35.09 -14.99
N ASP A 2 -3.68 -34.42 -14.50
CA ASP A 2 -4.21 -33.16 -14.99
C ASP A 2 -3.21 -32.04 -14.68
N ASP A 3 -2.76 -31.38 -15.75
CA ASP A 3 -1.88 -30.21 -15.73
C ASP A 3 -2.81 -28.99 -15.70
N ASP A 4 -3.27 -28.61 -14.51
CA ASP A 4 -4.25 -27.53 -14.32
C ASP A 4 -3.78 -26.56 -13.21
N SER A 5 -2.50 -26.18 -13.24
CA SER A 5 -1.95 -25.24 -12.25
C SER A 5 -0.93 -24.31 -12.88
N ASN A 6 -1.32 -23.62 -13.94
CA ASN A 6 -0.70 -22.35 -14.30
C ASN A 6 -1.77 -21.39 -14.83
N ARG A 7 -2.76 -21.08 -13.98
CA ARG A 7 -3.56 -19.88 -14.19
C ARG A 7 -2.66 -18.72 -13.76
N THR A 8 -1.92 -18.17 -14.72
CA THR A 8 -1.25 -16.89 -14.53
C THR A 8 -2.37 -15.90 -14.21
N GLU A 9 -2.47 -15.46 -12.96
CA GLU A 9 -3.40 -14.41 -12.61
C GLU A 9 -2.98 -13.12 -13.32
N GLU A 10 -3.94 -12.29 -13.74
CA GLU A 10 -3.64 -11.00 -14.33
C GLU A 10 -3.42 -9.97 -13.20
N PRO A 11 -2.40 -9.09 -13.32
CA PRO A 11 -2.18 -8.01 -12.38
C PRO A 11 -3.41 -7.10 -12.26
N ILE A 12 -3.62 -6.57 -11.06
CA ILE A 12 -4.67 -5.61 -10.74
C ILE A 12 -4.06 -4.21 -10.77
N GLU A 13 -4.66 -3.35 -11.60
CA GLU A 13 -4.38 -1.93 -11.63
C GLU A 13 -5.12 -1.22 -10.49
N PHE A 14 -4.40 -0.48 -9.66
CA PHE A 14 -4.99 0.38 -8.65
C PHE A 14 -5.41 1.71 -9.27
N ALA A 15 -6.58 2.21 -8.89
CA ALA A 15 -7.05 3.53 -9.30
C ALA A 15 -6.30 4.67 -8.60
N ASP A 16 -5.59 4.37 -7.51
CA ASP A 16 -4.83 5.33 -6.70
C ASP A 16 -3.54 4.69 -6.18
N PHE A 17 -2.42 5.37 -6.43
CA PHE A 17 -1.10 4.91 -6.03
C PHE A 17 -0.92 4.88 -4.51
N ASN A 18 -1.46 5.84 -3.77
CA ASN A 18 -1.37 5.86 -2.32
C ASN A 18 -2.16 4.70 -1.71
N ALA A 19 -3.31 4.33 -2.30
CA ALA A 19 -4.02 3.10 -1.92
C ALA A 19 -3.18 1.85 -2.19
N LYS A 20 -2.46 1.80 -3.33
CA LYS A 20 -1.53 0.71 -3.65
C LYS A 20 -0.42 0.60 -2.60
N LEU A 21 0.17 1.71 -2.18
CA LEU A 21 1.21 1.73 -1.15
C LEU A 21 0.75 1.12 0.17
N LEU A 22 -0.47 1.40 0.64
CA LEU A 22 -0.98 0.79 1.88
C LEU A 22 -1.07 -0.73 1.80
N VAL A 23 -1.44 -1.26 0.62
CA VAL A 23 -1.51 -2.71 0.38
C VAL A 23 -0.12 -3.32 0.28
N LEU A 24 0.80 -2.64 -0.41
CA LEU A 24 2.18 -3.07 -0.54
C LEU A 24 2.92 -3.05 0.80
N ASP A 25 2.63 -2.10 1.68
CA ASP A 25 3.21 -2.06 3.02
C ASP A 25 2.96 -3.38 3.77
N VAL A 26 1.70 -3.83 3.79
CA VAL A 26 1.34 -5.12 4.40
C VAL A 26 2.04 -6.29 3.69
N LEU A 27 2.08 -6.29 2.36
CA LEU A 27 2.66 -7.42 1.61
C LEU A 27 4.18 -7.50 1.72
N CYS A 28 4.87 -6.37 1.82
CA CYS A 28 6.33 -6.27 1.88
C CYS A 28 6.83 -6.35 3.33
N TYR A 29 6.23 -5.61 4.25
CA TYR A 29 6.74 -5.42 5.60
C TYR A 29 6.07 -6.33 6.64
N ASP A 30 4.74 -6.50 6.59
CA ASP A 30 4.05 -7.35 7.57
C ASP A 30 4.11 -8.84 7.22
N LEU A 31 3.92 -9.17 5.93
CA LEU A 31 3.77 -10.54 5.45
C LEU A 31 5.01 -11.11 4.76
N ASP A 32 5.96 -10.28 4.34
CA ASP A 32 7.19 -10.68 3.64
C ASP A 32 6.89 -11.57 2.39
N VAL A 33 5.83 -11.21 1.66
CA VAL A 33 5.37 -11.91 0.44
C VAL A 33 5.95 -11.27 -0.82
N LEU A 34 6.16 -9.96 -0.79
CA LEU A 34 6.81 -9.19 -1.86
C LEU A 34 8.10 -8.55 -1.33
N GLU A 35 9.07 -8.36 -2.21
CA GLU A 35 10.35 -7.74 -1.83
C GLU A 35 10.15 -6.22 -1.70
N SER A 36 10.58 -5.65 -0.57
CA SER A 36 10.58 -4.20 -0.38
C SER A 36 11.75 -3.53 -1.13
N TYR A 37 11.61 -2.24 -1.39
CA TYR A 37 12.71 -1.44 -1.92
C TYR A 37 13.81 -1.32 -0.85
N THR A 38 15.05 -1.70 -1.18
CA THR A 38 16.16 -1.68 -0.21
C THR A 38 17.15 -0.55 -0.44
N GLY A 39 17.05 0.17 -1.57
CA GLY A 39 18.03 1.17 -2.02
C GLY A 39 19.47 0.62 -2.14
N ALA A 40 19.68 -0.69 -2.01
CA ALA A 40 21.00 -1.28 -1.76
C ALA A 40 21.92 -1.29 -3.00
N ASP A 41 21.37 -1.04 -4.18
CA ASP A 41 22.14 -0.99 -5.42
C ASP A 41 22.62 0.43 -5.79
N ASP A 42 22.15 1.50 -5.15
CA ASP A 42 22.60 2.86 -5.47
C ASP A 42 22.61 3.79 -4.25
N VAL A 43 23.73 4.50 -4.07
CA VAL A 43 23.86 5.56 -3.08
C VAL A 43 22.89 6.68 -3.47
N VAL A 44 21.75 6.79 -2.80
CA VAL A 44 20.80 7.90 -3.01
C VAL A 44 21.57 9.20 -2.73
N SER A 45 21.88 9.94 -3.79
CA SER A 45 22.49 11.25 -3.68
C SER A 45 21.38 12.30 -3.57
N ASP A 46 21.65 13.47 -2.98
CA ASP A 46 20.67 14.58 -2.94
C ASP A 46 20.19 14.99 -4.36
N GLU A 47 20.89 14.58 -5.43
CA GLU A 47 20.50 14.80 -6.83
C GLU A 47 19.45 13.78 -7.33
N ASP A 48 19.28 12.64 -6.67
CA ASP A 48 18.30 11.61 -7.00
C ASP A 48 16.92 11.87 -6.35
N LEU A 49 16.84 12.82 -5.42
CA LEU A 49 15.58 13.25 -4.82
C LEU A 49 14.97 14.39 -5.67
N ASP A 50 13.76 14.20 -6.20
CA ASP A 50 13.05 15.26 -6.92
C ASP A 50 12.50 16.34 -5.94
N VAL A 51 11.76 17.31 -6.47
CA VAL A 51 11.14 18.41 -5.74
C VAL A 51 10.47 17.90 -4.45
N GLU A 52 10.99 18.37 -3.31
CA GLU A 52 10.55 18.07 -1.93
C GLU A 52 11.10 16.80 -1.25
N GLY A 53 12.07 16.08 -1.81
CA GLY A 53 12.76 15.00 -1.08
C GLY A 53 12.15 13.60 -1.24
N GLN A 54 11.32 13.40 -2.28
CA GLN A 54 10.83 12.08 -2.67
C GLN A 54 11.90 11.31 -3.46
N ASP A 55 12.00 9.99 -3.22
CA ASP A 55 12.83 9.07 -3.99
C ASP A 55 12.01 8.52 -5.17
N ASP A 56 12.27 9.05 -6.37
CA ASP A 56 11.60 8.64 -7.60
C ASP A 56 11.82 7.16 -7.94
N ARG A 57 12.96 6.57 -7.55
CA ARG A 57 13.26 5.16 -7.83
C ARG A 57 12.42 4.24 -6.95
N ALA A 58 12.30 4.57 -5.66
CA ALA A 58 11.41 3.84 -4.77
C ALA A 58 9.96 3.94 -5.26
N ARG A 59 9.55 5.13 -5.70
CA ARG A 59 8.22 5.36 -6.27
C ARG A 59 7.98 4.50 -7.52
N GLU A 60 8.88 4.54 -8.49
CA GLU A 60 8.81 3.76 -9.74
C GLU A 60 8.82 2.25 -9.44
N TYR A 61 9.67 1.80 -8.51
CA TYR A 61 9.71 0.40 -8.08
C TYR A 61 8.35 -0.10 -7.59
N TYR A 62 7.70 0.63 -6.67
CA TYR A 62 6.40 0.24 -6.15
C TYR A 62 5.26 0.41 -7.16
N ASP A 63 5.39 1.36 -8.10
CA ASP A 63 4.44 1.50 -9.21
C ASP A 63 4.52 0.30 -10.17
N ASP A 64 5.72 -0.20 -10.44
CA ASP A 64 5.97 -1.35 -11.31
C ASP A 64 5.69 -2.72 -10.67
N LEU A 65 5.53 -2.80 -9.34
CA LEU A 65 5.19 -4.06 -8.68
C LEU A 65 3.78 -4.55 -9.08
N ASP A 66 3.73 -5.71 -9.72
CA ASP A 66 2.48 -6.40 -10.08
C ASP A 66 1.78 -6.97 -8.84
N LEU A 67 0.58 -6.48 -8.57
CA LEU A 67 -0.30 -7.04 -7.53
C LEU A 67 -1.29 -8.02 -8.12
N LEU A 68 -1.22 -9.28 -7.68
CA LEU A 68 -2.12 -10.34 -8.13
C LEU A 68 -3.35 -10.45 -7.20
N PRO A 69 -4.49 -10.95 -7.70
CA PRO A 69 -5.66 -11.27 -6.88
C PRO A 69 -5.36 -12.15 -5.66
N SER A 70 -4.41 -13.10 -5.80
CA SER A 70 -3.95 -13.92 -4.69
C SER A 70 -3.25 -13.11 -3.61
N HIS A 71 -2.46 -12.08 -3.96
CA HIS A 71 -1.84 -11.16 -2.99
C HIS A 71 -2.91 -10.40 -2.20
N LEU A 72 -3.90 -9.82 -2.89
CA LEU A 72 -4.99 -9.08 -2.22
C LEU A 72 -5.81 -9.95 -1.26
N SER A 73 -5.87 -11.25 -1.51
CA SER A 73 -6.55 -12.21 -0.63
C SER A 73 -5.80 -12.51 0.67
N LEU A 74 -4.54 -12.09 0.79
CA LEU A 74 -3.74 -12.23 2.01
C LEU A 74 -3.94 -11.05 2.96
N VAL A 75 -4.36 -9.89 2.44
CA VAL A 75 -4.51 -8.66 3.23
C VAL A 75 -5.78 -8.72 4.07
N THR A 76 -5.63 -9.14 5.33
CA THR A 76 -6.72 -9.19 6.31
C THR A 76 -6.76 -7.99 7.24
N GLU A 77 -5.63 -7.34 7.43
CA GLU A 77 -5.46 -6.14 8.23
C GLU A 77 -4.73 -5.10 7.37
N LEU A 78 -5.07 -3.82 7.55
CA LEU A 78 -4.48 -2.71 6.81
C LEU A 78 -4.27 -1.54 7.77
N THR A 79 -3.13 -0.85 7.67
CA THR A 79 -2.84 0.35 8.47
C THR A 79 -2.89 1.59 7.58
N VAL A 80 -3.50 2.66 8.08
CA VAL A 80 -3.52 4.00 7.48
C VAL A 80 -2.84 4.94 8.47
N ASP A 81 -1.55 5.16 8.25
CA ASP A 81 -0.67 5.95 9.11
C ASP A 81 0.42 6.60 8.26
N SER A 82 1.00 7.71 8.74
CA SER A 82 2.18 8.34 8.15
C SER A 82 3.49 7.61 8.52
N ASP A 83 3.47 6.79 9.58
CA ASP A 83 4.65 6.09 10.10
C ASP A 83 4.98 4.78 9.37
N LEU A 84 4.26 4.45 8.29
CA LEU A 84 4.49 3.23 7.51
C LEU A 84 5.89 3.20 6.87
N GLU A 85 6.53 2.03 6.91
CA GLU A 85 7.86 1.80 6.37
C GLU A 85 7.93 2.13 4.87
N ILE A 86 6.92 1.73 4.09
CA ILE A 86 6.89 1.99 2.64
C ILE A 86 6.90 3.49 2.31
N LEU A 87 6.36 4.35 3.19
CA LEU A 87 6.35 5.79 2.98
C LEU A 87 7.74 6.39 3.23
N GLN A 88 8.53 5.81 4.12
CA GLN A 88 9.92 6.20 4.32
C GLN A 88 10.82 5.77 3.17
N ASP A 89 10.48 4.71 2.44
CA ASP A 89 11.19 4.37 1.20
C ASP A 89 10.92 5.41 0.12
N VAL A 90 9.65 5.76 -0.10
CA VAL A 90 9.24 6.70 -1.17
C VAL A 90 9.60 8.14 -0.82
N HIS A 91 9.62 8.49 0.45
CA HIS A 91 9.98 9.83 0.89
C HIS A 91 10.73 9.79 2.23
N PRO A 92 12.04 9.52 2.20
CA PRO A 92 12.85 9.44 3.40
C PRO A 92 12.78 10.72 4.23
N GLY A 93 12.42 10.59 5.51
CA GLY A 93 12.35 11.71 6.45
C GLY A 93 11.08 12.56 6.36
N TRP A 94 10.09 12.16 5.56
CA TRP A 94 8.76 12.73 5.65
C TRP A 94 8.13 12.40 7.00
N ASP A 95 7.52 13.40 7.63
CA ASP A 95 7.03 13.35 9.01
C ASP A 95 5.50 13.28 9.11
N GLY A 96 4.81 13.03 7.99
CA GLY A 96 3.35 13.02 7.96
C GLY A 96 2.70 14.41 8.09
N SER A 97 3.46 15.50 7.88
CA SER A 97 2.95 16.86 8.12
C SER A 97 1.90 17.35 7.12
N ASP A 98 1.71 16.65 6.00
CA ASP A 98 0.70 16.97 4.99
C ASP A 98 -0.06 15.72 4.52
N ASP A 99 -1.00 15.89 3.59
CA ASP A 99 -1.93 14.88 3.09
C ASP A 99 -1.45 14.22 1.78
N ARG A 100 -0.17 14.36 1.42
CA ARG A 100 0.33 13.91 0.10
C ARG A 100 0.18 12.41 -0.15
N PHE A 101 0.22 11.61 0.92
CA PHE A 101 0.06 10.16 0.89
C PHE A 101 -1.34 9.68 1.30
N ASP A 102 -2.30 10.58 1.50
CA ASP A 102 -3.69 10.20 1.74
C ASP A 102 -4.30 9.62 0.44
N PRO A 103 -4.95 8.44 0.48
CA PRO A 103 -5.68 7.91 -0.68
C PRO A 103 -6.81 8.86 -1.09
N GLN A 104 -6.83 9.21 -2.38
CA GLN A 104 -7.90 10.00 -3.00
C GLN A 104 -9.01 9.08 -3.54
N ASN A 105 -8.67 7.85 -3.92
CA ASN A 105 -9.61 6.78 -4.20
C ASN A 105 -9.45 5.62 -3.20
N TRP A 106 -10.57 5.20 -2.61
CA TRP A 106 -10.63 4.13 -1.60
C TRP A 106 -11.27 2.84 -2.12
N ASP A 107 -11.82 2.83 -3.35
CA ASP A 107 -12.60 1.70 -3.84
C ASP A 107 -11.78 0.40 -3.85
N ASP A 108 -10.51 0.45 -4.26
CA ASP A 108 -9.63 -0.73 -4.27
C ASP A 108 -9.40 -1.31 -2.86
N LEU A 109 -9.22 -0.46 -1.85
CA LEU A 109 -9.07 -0.87 -0.45
C LEU A 109 -10.36 -1.43 0.11
N LEU A 110 -11.48 -0.78 -0.21
CA LEU A 110 -12.80 -1.23 0.21
C LEU A 110 -13.11 -2.59 -0.39
N ASP A 111 -12.65 -2.88 -1.61
CA ASP A 111 -12.90 -4.12 -2.35
C ASP A 111 -11.91 -5.26 -2.08
N LEU A 112 -10.96 -5.05 -1.15
CA LEU A 112 -10.10 -6.12 -0.65
C LEU A 112 -10.93 -7.30 -0.12
N PRO A 113 -10.72 -8.53 -0.65
CA PRO A 113 -11.65 -9.64 -0.45
C PRO A 113 -11.57 -10.26 0.95
N ALA A 114 -10.45 -10.07 1.65
CA ALA A 114 -10.18 -10.69 2.94
C ALA A 114 -10.05 -9.67 4.10
N LEU A 115 -10.23 -8.38 3.83
CA LEU A 115 -10.04 -7.31 4.81
C LEU A 115 -11.05 -7.43 5.96
N ARG A 116 -10.55 -7.35 7.19
CA ARG A 116 -11.33 -7.47 8.44
C ARG A 116 -11.09 -6.34 9.40
N THR A 117 -9.90 -5.75 9.39
CA THR A 117 -9.56 -4.66 10.31
C THR A 117 -8.74 -3.60 9.60
N VAL A 118 -9.10 -2.34 9.83
CA VAL A 118 -8.32 -1.17 9.43
C VAL A 118 -7.85 -0.45 10.68
N TYR A 119 -6.55 -0.30 10.86
CA TYR A 119 -5.94 0.54 11.88
C TYR A 119 -5.72 1.93 11.26
N ALA A 120 -6.21 2.98 11.89
CA ALA A 120 -6.08 4.34 11.36
C ALA A 120 -5.57 5.29 12.45
N ALA A 121 -4.49 6.02 12.16
CA ALA A 121 -3.93 7.03 13.06
C ALA A 121 -4.83 8.27 13.18
N ALA A 122 -5.54 8.59 12.10
CA ALA A 122 -6.49 9.68 12.02
C ALA A 122 -7.89 9.18 11.58
N PRO A 123 -8.97 9.94 11.87
CA PRO A 123 -10.31 9.57 11.40
C PRO A 123 -10.38 9.50 9.87
N LEU A 124 -10.80 8.34 9.35
CA LEU A 124 -11.03 8.14 7.92
C LEU A 124 -12.22 8.98 7.43
N PRO A 125 -12.30 9.28 6.11
CA PRO A 125 -13.46 9.97 5.54
C PRO A 125 -14.78 9.24 5.88
N ALA A 126 -15.83 10.00 6.22
CA ALA A 126 -17.09 9.44 6.71
C ALA A 126 -17.70 8.38 5.77
N HIS A 127 -17.64 8.63 4.46
CA HIS A 127 -18.14 7.70 3.44
C HIS A 127 -17.33 6.39 3.39
N VAL A 128 -16.03 6.42 3.67
CA VAL A 128 -15.16 5.24 3.77
C VAL A 128 -15.54 4.43 5.00
N MET A 129 -15.67 5.10 6.16
CA MET A 129 -16.09 4.44 7.40
C MET A 129 -17.45 3.74 7.26
N GLU A 130 -18.43 4.39 6.61
CA GLU A 130 -19.74 3.80 6.35
C GLU A 130 -19.65 2.53 5.47
N ARG A 131 -18.79 2.54 4.45
CA ARG A 131 -18.57 1.40 3.54
C ARG A 131 -17.85 0.25 4.23
N LEU A 132 -16.83 0.53 5.04
CA LEU A 132 -16.13 -0.46 5.86
C LEU A 132 -17.10 -1.12 6.86
N ALA A 133 -17.89 -0.31 7.58
CA ALA A 133 -18.89 -0.82 8.51
C ALA A 133 -19.96 -1.69 7.81
N ALA A 134 -20.41 -1.29 6.61
CA ALA A 134 -21.37 -2.08 5.82
C ALA A 134 -20.80 -3.46 5.38
N LYS A 135 -19.48 -3.55 5.20
CA LYS A 135 -18.77 -4.81 4.92
C LYS A 135 -18.42 -5.61 6.18
N GLY A 136 -18.70 -5.08 7.38
CA GLY A 136 -18.33 -5.70 8.65
C GLY A 136 -16.84 -5.61 8.97
N VAL A 137 -16.12 -4.67 8.34
CA VAL A 137 -14.72 -4.37 8.63
C VAL A 137 -14.65 -3.47 9.87
N GLU A 138 -13.83 -3.86 10.84
CA GLU A 138 -13.62 -3.09 12.06
C GLU A 138 -12.60 -1.97 11.83
N VAL A 139 -12.88 -0.76 12.31
CA VAL A 139 -11.92 0.36 12.30
C VAL A 139 -11.41 0.58 13.72
N ARG A 140 -10.10 0.59 13.90
CA ARG A 140 -9.40 0.76 15.18
C ARG A 140 -8.39 1.90 15.08
N SER A 141 -8.00 2.48 16.20
CA SER A 141 -6.84 3.37 16.23
C SER A 141 -5.57 2.57 16.01
N ALA A 142 -4.68 3.07 15.14
CA ALA A 142 -3.29 2.61 15.06
C ALA A 142 -2.52 2.93 16.36
#